data_AF-A0A485MPP0-F1
#
_entry.id   AF-A0A485MPP0-F1
#
_cell.length_a   1.000
_cell.length_b   1.000
_cell.length_c   1.000
_cell.angle_alpha   90.00
_cell.angle_beta   90.00
_cell.angle_gamma   90.00
#
_symmetry.space_group_name_H-M   'P 1'
#
loop_
_entity.id
_entity.type
_entity.pdbx_description
1 polymer ?
#
loop_
_entity_poly.entity_id
_entity_poly.type
_entity_poly.pdbx_seq_one_letter_code
_entity_poly.pdbx_strand_id
1 'polypeptide(L)'
;METFNTFADRMKNMGVMNYLKISLQHALYLLHHGMLEDANRNLSRAETWRYGEKSSSQEVLINLIQAYKGLLQYYTWSKKKMELSNLDEDDYAYNTASQTMLNHSWKTSVNLGALIQTPGVWDPFVKSYVEMLEFYGDQDGAREVLTNYAYDEKFPSNPNAHVYLYNFLKREKAPREKLISVLKILYQIVPSHKLMLEFHRLLRKSEKKDHHKLGLEVLFGVLDFAGCTKNITAWKYLAKYLRQTLMGNHLPWVQEEWNSRKTWWPSFHFSSFWAKSDWKEDKALACEKALVAGILLGKGCRYFRYICKQDHQVLRKKIRRIRKSVKKHSIVNPGL
;
A
#
# COMPACT_ATOMS: atom_id res chain seq x y z
N MET A 1 -30.26 19.17 -18.62
CA MET A 1 -29.71 19.39 -17.26
C MET A 1 -30.80 19.84 -16.29
N GLU A 2 -31.55 20.91 -16.57
CA GLU A 2 -32.70 21.35 -15.74
C GLU A 2 -33.71 20.22 -15.49
N THR A 3 -34.03 19.43 -16.52
CA THR A 3 -34.98 18.31 -16.42
C THR A 3 -34.58 17.26 -15.36
N PHE A 4 -33.28 16.99 -15.19
CA PHE A 4 -32.81 16.04 -14.19
C PHE A 4 -32.82 16.64 -12.78
N ASN A 5 -32.41 17.90 -12.63
CA ASN A 5 -32.49 18.59 -11.34
C ASN A 5 -33.94 18.69 -10.85
N THR A 6 -34.87 19.07 -11.73
CA THR A 6 -36.31 19.10 -11.42
C THR A 6 -36.85 17.70 -11.10
N PHE A 7 -36.41 16.66 -11.81
CA PHE A 7 -36.77 15.28 -11.49
C PHE A 7 -36.24 14.85 -10.11
N ALA A 8 -34.97 15.10 -9.81
CA ALA A 8 -34.36 14.78 -8.54
C ALA A 8 -35.06 15.50 -7.37
N ASP A 9 -35.41 16.77 -7.53
CA ASP A 9 -36.14 17.53 -6.51
C ASP A 9 -37.56 17.01 -6.29
N ARG A 10 -38.26 16.57 -7.35
CA ARG A 10 -39.54 15.87 -7.20
C ARG A 10 -39.35 14.56 -6.44
N MET A 11 -38.37 13.75 -6.83
CA MET A 11 -38.06 12.46 -6.20
C MET A 11 -37.75 12.61 -4.69
N LYS A 12 -36.96 13.62 -4.30
CA LYS A 12 -36.64 13.90 -2.88
C LYS A 12 -37.89 14.09 -2.02
N ASN A 13 -38.93 14.68 -2.60
CA ASN A 13 -40.16 15.05 -1.91
C ASN A 13 -41.29 14.00 -2.03
N MET A 14 -41.12 12.94 -2.83
CA MET A 14 -42.11 11.86 -2.99
C MET A 14 -42.14 10.88 -1.81
N GLY A 15 -41.17 10.94 -0.89
CA GLY A 15 -41.18 10.13 0.33
C GLY A 15 -40.07 10.55 1.28
N VAL A 16 -40.44 10.93 2.50
CA VAL A 16 -39.52 11.54 3.47
C VAL A 16 -38.34 10.63 3.83
N MET A 17 -38.55 9.31 3.80
CA MET A 17 -37.51 8.31 4.08
C MET A 17 -36.41 8.23 3.00
N ASN A 18 -36.68 8.72 1.78
CA ASN A 18 -35.75 8.63 0.65
C ASN A 18 -34.92 9.91 0.44
N TYR A 19 -35.24 11.00 1.14
CA TYR A 19 -34.64 12.31 0.91
C TYR A 19 -33.10 12.31 0.95
N LEU A 20 -32.51 11.70 1.98
CA LEU A 20 -31.05 11.62 2.14
C LEU A 20 -30.40 10.80 1.01
N LYS A 21 -30.99 9.65 0.68
CA LYS A 21 -30.48 8.76 -0.37
C LYS A 21 -30.50 9.43 -1.74
N ILE A 22 -31.62 10.07 -2.09
CA ILE A 22 -31.79 10.76 -3.37
C ILE A 22 -30.88 12.00 -3.41
N SER A 23 -30.71 12.71 -2.29
CA SER A 23 -29.78 13.83 -2.21
C SER A 23 -28.33 13.39 -2.46
N LEU A 24 -27.90 12.25 -1.93
CA LEU A 24 -26.58 11.71 -2.19
C LEU A 24 -26.39 11.33 -3.67
N GLN A 25 -27.36 10.64 -4.27
CA GLN A 25 -27.34 10.28 -5.70
C GLN A 25 -27.28 11.52 -6.59
N HIS A 26 -28.08 12.55 -6.26
CA HIS A 26 -28.08 13.81 -6.98
C HIS A 26 -26.74 14.55 -6.85
N ALA A 27 -26.12 14.52 -5.66
CA ALA A 27 -24.78 15.10 -5.48
C ALA A 27 -23.75 14.39 -6.38
N LEU A 28 -23.74 13.06 -6.44
CA LEU A 28 -22.84 12.31 -7.32
C LEU A 28 -23.06 12.63 -8.80
N TYR A 29 -24.32 12.79 -9.23
CA TYR A 29 -24.65 13.24 -10.58
C TYR A 29 -24.05 14.62 -10.87
N LEU A 30 -24.24 15.59 -9.96
CA LEU A 30 -23.71 16.94 -10.12
C LEU A 30 -22.17 16.94 -10.19
N LEU A 31 -21.51 16.12 -9.36
CA LEU A 31 -20.05 15.95 -9.41
C LEU A 31 -19.56 15.40 -10.74
N HIS A 32 -20.23 14.38 -11.27
CA HIS A 32 -19.90 13.81 -12.58
C HIS A 32 -19.96 14.84 -13.72
N HIS A 33 -20.80 15.88 -13.58
CA HIS A 33 -20.95 16.95 -14.57
C HIS A 33 -20.14 18.21 -14.24
N GLY A 34 -19.22 18.14 -13.25
CA GLY A 34 -18.37 19.27 -12.87
C GLY A 34 -19.08 20.38 -12.07
N MET A 35 -20.32 20.14 -11.63
CA MET A 35 -21.15 21.12 -10.91
C MET A 35 -20.88 21.06 -9.39
N LEU A 36 -19.65 21.39 -9.00
CA LEU A 36 -19.15 21.19 -7.63
C LEU A 36 -19.91 22.01 -6.57
N GLU A 37 -20.18 23.29 -6.86
CA GLU A 37 -20.91 24.18 -5.94
C GLU A 37 -22.35 23.69 -5.72
N ASP A 38 -23.00 23.23 -6.78
CA ASP A 38 -24.37 22.71 -6.72
C ASP A 38 -24.43 21.41 -5.91
N ALA A 39 -23.43 20.54 -6.09
CA ALA A 39 -23.28 19.33 -5.28
C ALA A 39 -23.09 19.68 -3.79
N ASN A 40 -22.23 20.65 -3.48
CA ASN A 40 -21.98 21.11 -2.11
C ASN A 40 -23.23 21.73 -1.46
N ARG A 41 -23.98 22.57 -2.21
CA ARG A 41 -25.27 23.12 -1.73
C ARG A 41 -26.29 22.02 -1.46
N ASN A 42 -26.39 21.04 -2.36
CA ASN A 42 -27.31 19.90 -2.21
C ASN A 42 -26.96 19.06 -0.96
N LEU A 43 -25.69 18.72 -0.75
CA LEU A 43 -25.24 17.98 0.44
C LEU A 43 -25.43 18.78 1.73
N SER A 44 -25.19 20.10 1.71
CA SER A 44 -25.40 20.96 2.87
C SER A 44 -26.86 21.01 3.32
N ARG A 45 -27.81 21.01 2.36
CA ARG A 45 -29.25 20.90 2.65
C ARG A 45 -29.64 19.52 3.16
N ALA A 46 -28.95 18.47 2.69
CA ALA A 46 -29.22 17.10 3.11
C ALA A 46 -28.73 16.83 4.53
N GLU A 47 -27.58 17.37 4.93
CA GLU A 47 -26.99 17.20 6.26
C GLU A 47 -27.89 17.75 7.38
N THR A 48 -28.55 18.89 7.15
CA THR A 48 -29.42 19.53 8.15
C THR A 48 -30.84 18.95 8.16
N TRP A 49 -31.16 18.04 7.26
CA TRP A 49 -32.47 17.40 7.20
C TRP A 49 -32.74 16.58 8.47
N ARG A 50 -33.93 16.75 9.06
CA ARG A 50 -34.39 16.03 10.25
C ARG A 50 -35.83 15.60 10.01
N TYR A 51 -36.13 14.32 10.21
CA TYR A 51 -37.49 13.81 10.20
C TYR A 51 -37.60 12.57 11.08
N GLY A 52 -38.50 12.62 12.07
CA GLY A 52 -38.73 11.54 13.04
C GLY A 52 -37.52 11.26 13.95
N GLU A 53 -37.61 10.15 14.70
CA GLU A 53 -36.49 9.60 15.45
C GLU A 53 -35.41 9.08 14.48
N LYS A 54 -34.13 9.32 14.81
CA LYS A 54 -33.01 8.90 13.96
C LYS A 54 -32.89 7.38 13.99
N SER A 55 -33.22 6.74 12.88
CA SER A 55 -32.88 5.33 12.66
C SER A 55 -31.38 5.16 12.37
N SER A 56 -30.83 3.98 12.66
CA SER A 56 -29.45 3.62 12.31
C SER A 56 -29.15 3.75 10.81
N SER A 57 -30.13 3.44 9.94
CA SER A 57 -29.99 3.63 8.49
C SER A 57 -29.87 5.09 8.06
N GLN A 58 -30.53 6.01 8.77
CA GLN A 58 -30.42 7.44 8.49
C GLN A 58 -29.07 7.98 8.95
N GLU A 59 -28.53 7.48 10.06
CA GLU A 59 -27.21 7.85 10.57
C GLU A 59 -26.10 7.49 9.57
N VAL A 60 -26.13 6.28 9.00
CA VAL A 60 -25.19 5.88 7.93
C VAL A 60 -25.26 6.84 6.74
N LEU A 61 -26.46 7.22 6.29
CA LEU A 61 -26.64 8.14 5.17
C LEU A 61 -26.14 9.56 5.50
N ILE A 62 -26.36 10.03 6.72
CA ILE A 62 -25.85 11.32 7.20
C ILE A 62 -24.32 11.30 7.21
N ASN A 63 -23.69 10.24 7.73
CA ASN A 63 -22.24 10.10 7.73
C ASN A 63 -21.68 10.11 6.31
N LEU A 64 -22.32 9.43 5.35
CA LEU A 64 -21.93 9.49 3.94
C LEU A 64 -22.07 10.90 3.35
N ILE A 65 -23.17 11.61 3.64
CA ILE A 65 -23.37 12.99 3.19
C ILE A 65 -22.26 13.89 3.74
N GLN A 66 -21.94 13.77 5.04
CA GLN A 66 -20.87 14.52 5.68
C GLN A 66 -19.51 14.20 5.08
N ALA A 67 -19.26 12.91 4.78
CA ALA A 67 -18.05 12.44 4.13
C ALA A 67 -17.85 13.10 2.77
N TYR A 68 -18.82 12.96 1.85
CA TYR A 68 -18.72 13.52 0.51
C TYR A 68 -18.69 15.04 0.52
N LYS A 69 -19.41 15.69 1.45
CA LYS A 69 -19.30 17.14 1.66
C LYS A 69 -17.89 17.53 2.09
N GLY A 70 -17.31 16.82 3.06
CA GLY A 70 -15.94 17.02 3.53
C GLY A 70 -14.91 16.86 2.41
N LEU A 71 -15.08 15.89 1.52
CA LEU A 71 -14.21 15.73 0.34
C LEU A 71 -14.32 16.90 -0.64
N LEU A 72 -15.52 17.44 -0.89
CA LEU A 72 -15.67 18.62 -1.75
C LEU A 72 -15.01 19.84 -1.14
N GLN A 73 -15.18 20.01 0.17
CA GLN A 73 -14.55 21.10 0.89
C GLN A 73 -13.02 20.96 0.87
N TYR A 74 -12.49 19.73 1.02
CA TYR A 74 -11.06 19.44 0.86
C TYR A 74 -10.58 19.71 -0.57
N TYR A 75 -11.35 19.34 -1.60
CA TYR A 75 -11.00 19.63 -3.00
C TYR A 75 -10.86 21.14 -3.23
N THR A 76 -11.84 21.93 -2.75
CA THR A 76 -11.78 23.40 -2.80
C THR A 76 -10.57 23.94 -2.03
N TRP A 77 -10.28 23.39 -0.86
CA TRP A 77 -9.08 23.74 -0.08
C TRP A 77 -7.78 23.40 -0.83
N SER A 78 -7.69 22.22 -1.44
CA SER A 78 -6.50 21.76 -2.18
C SER A 78 -6.24 22.63 -3.40
N LYS A 79 -7.30 23.08 -4.10
CA LYS A 79 -7.18 24.02 -5.22
C LYS A 79 -6.61 25.36 -4.74
N LYS A 80 -7.14 25.91 -3.65
CA LYS A 80 -6.64 27.16 -3.04
C LYS A 80 -5.20 27.03 -2.55
N LYS A 81 -4.83 25.90 -1.97
CA LYS A 81 -3.44 25.59 -1.57
C LYS A 81 -2.49 25.64 -2.76
N MET A 82 -2.90 25.09 -3.91
CA MET A 82 -2.12 25.14 -5.15
C MET A 82 -2.02 26.57 -5.71
N GLU A 83 -3.11 27.34 -5.67
CA GLU A 83 -3.10 28.75 -6.05
C GLU A 83 -2.16 29.57 -5.15
N LEU A 84 -2.20 29.33 -3.84
CA LEU A 84 -1.34 29.99 -2.84
C LEU A 84 0.15 29.71 -3.09
N SER A 85 0.50 28.48 -3.50
CA SER A 85 1.90 28.14 -3.81
C SER A 85 2.48 28.86 -5.03
N ASN A 86 1.65 29.57 -5.82
CA ASN A 86 2.10 30.37 -6.96
C ASN A 86 2.23 31.87 -6.62
N LEU A 87 1.88 32.28 -5.40
CA LEU A 87 1.96 33.67 -4.94
C LEU A 87 3.25 33.89 -4.15
N ASP A 88 3.75 35.12 -4.18
CA ASP A 88 4.88 35.54 -3.34
C ASP A 88 4.41 35.75 -1.89
N GLU A 89 5.21 35.33 -0.91
CA GLU A 89 4.85 35.38 0.52
C GLU A 89 4.66 36.83 1.01
N ASP A 90 5.34 37.79 0.37
CA ASP A 90 5.27 39.23 0.66
C ASP A 90 4.06 39.94 0.02
N ASP A 91 3.27 39.24 -0.80
CA ASP A 91 2.11 39.83 -1.47
C ASP A 91 0.91 39.98 -0.50
N TYR A 92 0.23 41.12 -0.55
CA TYR A 92 -1.04 41.33 0.14
C TYR A 92 -2.10 40.28 -0.27
N ALA A 93 -2.04 39.82 -1.53
CA ALA A 93 -2.89 38.74 -2.03
C ALA A 93 -2.63 37.41 -1.29
N TYR A 94 -1.39 37.11 -0.92
CA TYR A 94 -1.02 35.92 -0.17
C TYR A 94 -1.64 35.93 1.24
N ASN A 95 -1.53 37.04 1.96
CA ASN A 95 -2.10 37.19 3.30
C ASN A 95 -3.63 37.01 3.31
N THR A 96 -4.32 37.60 2.34
CA THR A 96 -5.79 37.49 2.20
C THR A 96 -6.22 36.07 1.81
N ALA A 97 -5.50 35.44 0.88
CA ALA A 97 -5.76 34.08 0.45
C ALA A 97 -5.50 33.07 1.59
N SER A 98 -4.44 33.27 2.37
CA SER A 98 -4.08 32.44 3.53
C SER A 98 -5.14 32.50 4.64
N GLN A 99 -5.63 33.69 5.01
CA GLN A 99 -6.72 33.84 5.99
C GLN A 99 -8.04 33.20 5.52
N THR A 100 -8.38 33.37 4.25
CA THR A 100 -9.58 32.77 3.67
C THR A 100 -9.48 31.24 3.64
N MET A 101 -8.28 30.70 3.41
CA MET A 101 -7.99 29.28 3.44
C MET A 101 -8.08 28.69 4.85
N LEU A 102 -7.61 29.40 5.88
CA LEU A 102 -7.74 29.04 7.30
C LEU A 102 -9.20 28.94 7.74
N ASN A 103 -10.05 29.89 7.36
CA ASN A 103 -11.48 29.86 7.73
C ASN A 103 -12.23 28.70 7.05
N HIS A 104 -11.85 28.34 5.82
CA HIS A 104 -12.45 27.24 5.09
C HIS A 104 -11.97 25.87 5.59
N SER A 105 -10.72 25.78 6.05
CA SER A 105 -10.15 24.53 6.56
C SER A 105 -10.78 24.10 7.87
N TRP A 106 -11.14 25.04 8.76
CA TRP A 106 -11.75 24.71 10.04
C TRP A 106 -13.08 23.95 9.88
N LYS A 107 -13.95 24.41 8.95
CA LYS A 107 -15.22 23.73 8.64
C LYS A 107 -15.04 22.36 7.98
N THR A 108 -14.00 22.22 7.17
CA THR A 108 -13.64 20.96 6.48
C THR A 108 -13.10 19.93 7.49
N SER A 109 -12.25 20.39 8.40
CA SER A 109 -11.60 19.61 9.45
C SER A 109 -12.61 18.95 10.38
N VAL A 110 -13.65 19.68 10.80
CA VAL A 110 -14.70 19.14 11.69
C VAL A 110 -15.46 17.98 11.05
N ASN A 111 -15.87 18.10 9.78
CA ASN A 111 -16.66 17.07 9.10
C ASN A 111 -15.85 15.80 8.84
N LEU A 112 -14.60 15.94 8.38
CA LEU A 112 -13.71 14.80 8.15
C LEU A 112 -13.29 14.17 9.48
N GLY A 113 -12.97 14.97 10.50
CA GLY A 113 -12.56 14.51 11.83
C GLY A 113 -13.63 13.65 12.51
N ALA A 114 -14.90 14.05 12.45
CA ALA A 114 -16.00 13.24 13.01
C ALA A 114 -16.20 11.92 12.25
N LEU A 115 -16.07 11.95 10.91
CA LEU A 115 -16.24 10.76 10.09
C LEU A 115 -15.18 9.68 10.40
N ILE A 116 -13.90 10.08 10.47
CA ILE A 116 -12.80 9.13 10.64
C ILE A 116 -12.79 8.45 12.01
N GLN A 117 -13.55 8.96 12.98
CA GLN A 117 -13.78 8.32 14.28
C GLN A 117 -14.80 7.18 14.20
N THR A 118 -15.61 7.13 13.14
CA THR A 118 -16.58 6.06 12.93
C THR A 118 -15.89 4.84 12.32
N PRO A 119 -16.07 3.62 12.88
CA PRO A 119 -15.49 2.40 12.31
C PRO A 119 -15.83 2.21 10.82
N GLY A 120 -14.79 2.03 9.99
CA GLY A 120 -14.96 1.82 8.55
C GLY A 120 -13.66 1.96 7.77
N VAL A 121 -13.71 1.69 6.46
CA VAL A 121 -12.58 1.91 5.55
C VAL A 121 -12.73 3.28 4.90
N TRP A 122 -11.98 4.26 5.39
CA TRP A 122 -12.11 5.67 5.05
C TRP A 122 -10.88 6.23 4.32
N ASP A 123 -10.21 5.40 3.51
CA ASP A 123 -8.90 5.72 2.90
C ASP A 123 -8.81 7.11 2.23
N PRO A 124 -9.77 7.54 1.38
CA PRO A 124 -9.70 8.88 0.78
C PRO A 124 -9.81 9.99 1.82
N PHE A 125 -10.69 9.83 2.81
CA PHE A 125 -10.99 10.82 3.83
C PHE A 125 -9.85 10.96 4.84
N VAL A 126 -9.27 9.84 5.28
CA VAL A 126 -8.10 9.83 6.18
C VAL A 126 -6.93 10.54 5.53
N LYS A 127 -6.65 10.26 4.26
CA LYS A 127 -5.56 10.95 3.53
C LYS A 127 -5.80 12.46 3.44
N SER A 128 -7.01 12.86 3.06
CA SER A 128 -7.38 14.28 2.97
C SER A 128 -7.23 14.99 4.31
N TYR A 129 -7.69 14.36 5.39
CA TYR A 129 -7.62 14.94 6.73
C TYR A 129 -6.19 15.06 7.25
N VAL A 130 -5.40 14.00 7.10
CA VAL A 130 -3.98 13.99 7.49
C VAL A 130 -3.18 15.06 6.73
N GLU A 131 -3.42 15.22 5.43
CA GLU A 131 -2.74 16.27 4.67
C GLU A 131 -3.08 17.68 5.18
N MET A 132 -4.34 17.91 5.57
CA MET A 132 -4.75 19.18 6.16
C MET A 132 -4.06 19.41 7.51
N LEU A 133 -4.00 18.40 8.37
CA LEU A 133 -3.30 18.50 9.66
C LEU A 133 -1.81 18.78 9.47
N GLU A 134 -1.13 18.04 8.57
CA GLU A 134 0.28 18.26 8.24
C GLU A 134 0.52 19.67 7.69
N PHE A 135 -0.40 20.20 6.87
CA PHE A 135 -0.30 21.56 6.33
C PHE A 135 -0.39 22.63 7.42
N TYR A 136 -1.23 22.44 8.43
CA TYR A 136 -1.36 23.37 9.56
C TYR A 136 -0.33 23.15 10.67
N GLY A 137 0.62 22.24 10.48
CA GLY A 137 1.66 21.94 11.46
C GLY A 137 1.21 21.02 12.59
N ASP A 138 -0.01 20.47 12.55
CA ASP A 138 -0.51 19.52 13.54
C ASP A 138 -0.01 18.09 13.25
N GLN A 139 1.28 17.88 13.49
CA GLN A 139 1.93 16.59 13.28
C GLN A 139 1.47 15.52 14.28
N ASP A 140 1.15 15.92 15.51
CA ASP A 140 0.70 15.00 16.54
C ASP A 140 -0.72 14.51 16.27
N GLY A 141 -1.64 15.39 15.82
CA GLY A 141 -2.96 15.00 15.36
C GLY A 141 -2.90 14.08 14.13
N ALA A 142 -2.03 14.39 13.15
CA ALA A 142 -1.82 13.52 11.99
C ALA A 142 -1.34 12.12 12.40
N ARG A 143 -0.41 12.06 13.36
CA ARG A 143 0.11 10.81 13.92
C ARG A 143 -0.98 10.02 14.65
N GLU A 144 -1.79 10.69 15.47
CA GLU A 144 -2.89 10.07 16.22
C GLU A 144 -3.91 9.43 15.27
N VAL A 145 -4.38 10.20 14.28
CA VAL A 145 -5.33 9.71 13.26
C VAL A 145 -4.82 8.45 12.57
N LEU A 146 -3.58 8.48 12.08
CA LEU A 146 -2.98 7.33 11.38
C LEU A 146 -2.76 6.12 12.30
N THR A 147 -2.43 6.36 13.56
CA THR A 147 -2.21 5.32 14.55
C THR A 147 -3.53 4.63 14.89
N ASN A 148 -4.58 5.40 15.18
CA ASN A 148 -5.91 4.88 15.47
C ASN A 148 -6.47 4.11 14.26
N TYR A 149 -6.36 4.69 13.07
CA TYR A 149 -6.83 4.05 11.84
C TYR A 149 -6.11 2.72 11.52
N ALA A 150 -4.86 2.55 11.98
CA ALA A 150 -4.09 1.34 11.76
C ALA A 150 -4.26 0.27 12.87
N TYR A 151 -4.59 0.67 14.10
CA TYR A 151 -4.51 -0.23 15.27
C TYR A 151 -5.77 -0.31 16.13
N ASP A 152 -6.75 0.57 15.96
CA ASP A 152 -8.01 0.46 16.71
C ASP A 152 -8.78 -0.77 16.21
N GLU A 153 -8.96 -1.74 17.10
CA GLU A 153 -9.64 -3.02 16.84
C GLU A 153 -11.11 -2.86 16.44
N LYS A 154 -11.72 -1.69 16.70
CA LYS A 154 -13.07 -1.38 16.23
C LYS A 154 -13.12 -1.23 14.71
N PHE A 155 -12.00 -0.86 14.08
CA PHE A 155 -11.93 -0.66 12.64
C PHE A 155 -11.68 -2.00 11.92
N PRO A 156 -12.28 -2.19 10.73
CA PRO A 156 -11.98 -3.36 9.91
C PRO A 156 -10.51 -3.38 9.50
N SER A 157 -9.92 -4.58 9.41
CA SER A 157 -8.54 -4.75 8.95
C SER A 157 -8.34 -4.09 7.58
N ASN A 158 -7.40 -3.15 7.51
CA ASN A 158 -7.10 -2.40 6.30
C ASN A 158 -5.58 -2.31 6.05
N PRO A 159 -5.06 -2.96 4.99
CA PRO A 159 -3.65 -2.86 4.63
C PRO A 159 -3.18 -1.42 4.40
N ASN A 160 -4.04 -0.56 3.83
CA ASN A 160 -3.67 0.81 3.47
C ASN A 160 -3.41 1.67 4.72
N ALA A 161 -4.09 1.41 5.84
CA ALA A 161 -3.86 2.11 7.09
C ALA A 161 -2.41 1.97 7.56
N HIS A 162 -1.86 0.75 7.52
CA HIS A 162 -0.45 0.50 7.84
C HIS A 162 0.51 1.14 6.83
N VAL A 163 0.13 1.21 5.54
CA VAL A 163 0.93 1.90 4.52
C VAL A 163 1.00 3.40 4.81
N TYR A 164 -0.12 4.02 5.18
CA TYR A 164 -0.17 5.45 5.51
C TYR A 164 0.66 5.76 6.74
N LEU A 165 0.46 5.01 7.83
CA LEU A 165 1.23 5.16 9.06
C LEU A 165 2.73 4.95 8.81
N TYR A 166 3.10 3.92 8.05
CA TYR A 166 4.50 3.67 7.70
C TYR A 166 5.14 4.85 6.98
N ASN A 167 4.47 5.37 5.95
CA ASN A 167 5.00 6.49 5.16
C ASN A 167 5.14 7.76 6.01
N PHE A 168 4.18 8.03 6.89
CA PHE A 168 4.24 9.14 7.84
C PHE A 168 5.43 9.01 8.79
N LEU A 169 5.54 7.87 9.49
CA LEU A 169 6.65 7.60 10.41
C LEU A 169 8.03 7.66 9.72
N LYS A 170 8.09 7.24 8.46
CA LYS A 170 9.32 7.33 7.66
C LYS A 170 9.72 8.77 7.36
N ARG A 171 8.77 9.67 7.07
CA ARG A 171 9.03 11.11 6.89
C ARG A 171 9.51 11.76 8.19
N GLU A 172 8.87 11.39 9.29
CA GLU A 172 9.20 11.80 10.66
C GLU A 172 10.52 11.22 11.20
N LYS A 173 11.24 10.42 10.38
CA LYS A 173 12.49 9.75 10.79
C LYS A 173 12.34 8.93 12.08
N ALA A 174 11.18 8.30 12.25
CA ALA A 174 10.91 7.47 13.42
C ALA A 174 11.95 6.34 13.59
N PRO A 175 12.15 5.85 14.83
CA PRO A 175 13.04 4.73 15.10
C PRO A 175 12.73 3.51 14.21
N ARG A 176 13.79 2.80 13.81
CA ARG A 176 13.69 1.64 12.91
C ARG A 176 12.77 0.57 13.45
N GLU A 177 12.74 0.38 14.76
CA GLU A 177 11.92 -0.58 15.48
C GLU A 177 10.43 -0.32 15.24
N LYS A 178 10.02 0.96 15.25
CA LYS A 178 8.64 1.37 14.94
C LYS A 178 8.30 1.10 13.47
N LEU A 179 9.24 1.36 12.56
CA LEU A 179 9.04 1.06 11.13
C LEU A 179 8.91 -0.45 10.87
N ILE A 180 9.71 -1.26 11.58
CA ILE A 180 9.67 -2.73 11.50
C ILE A 180 8.34 -3.26 12.04
N SER A 181 7.83 -2.73 13.16
CA SER A 181 6.56 -3.22 13.74
C SER A 181 5.38 -2.99 12.80
N VAL A 182 5.27 -1.81 12.20
CA VAL A 182 4.21 -1.48 11.24
C VAL A 182 4.27 -2.40 10.02
N LEU A 183 5.47 -2.57 9.43
CA LEU A 183 5.64 -3.42 8.25
C LEU A 183 5.46 -4.91 8.54
N LYS A 184 5.71 -5.36 9.78
CA LYS A 184 5.45 -6.74 10.20
C LYS A 184 3.96 -7.06 10.14
N ILE A 185 3.11 -6.14 10.60
CA ILE A 185 1.65 -6.30 10.52
C ILE A 185 1.20 -6.26 9.05
N LEU A 186 1.70 -5.29 8.28
CA LEU A 186 1.40 -5.25 6.84
C LEU A 186 1.82 -6.52 6.10
N TYR A 187 2.96 -7.13 6.46
CA TYR A 187 3.42 -8.39 5.89
C TYR A 187 2.44 -9.53 6.17
N GLN A 188 1.89 -9.62 7.39
CA GLN A 188 0.91 -10.64 7.76
C GLN A 188 -0.39 -10.51 6.94
N ILE A 189 -0.78 -9.28 6.58
CA ILE A 189 -2.01 -9.03 5.82
C ILE A 189 -1.76 -9.14 4.31
N VAL A 190 -0.66 -8.58 3.80
CA VAL A 190 -0.33 -8.53 2.36
C VAL A 190 1.16 -8.82 2.10
N PRO A 191 1.57 -10.11 2.09
CA PRO A 191 2.97 -10.49 1.92
C PRO A 191 3.57 -10.14 0.54
N SER A 192 2.73 -9.84 -0.46
CA SER A 192 3.14 -9.42 -1.80
C SER A 192 3.32 -7.91 -1.95
N HIS A 193 3.04 -7.12 -0.90
CA HIS A 193 3.04 -5.67 -1.01
C HIS A 193 4.43 -5.13 -1.39
N LYS A 194 4.47 -4.06 -2.19
CA LYS A 194 5.73 -3.45 -2.67
C LYS A 194 6.71 -3.05 -1.55
N LEU A 195 6.19 -2.74 -0.36
CA LEU A 195 7.00 -2.39 0.81
C LEU A 195 7.75 -3.59 1.40
N MET A 196 7.46 -4.83 1.03
CA MET A 196 8.15 -6.00 1.59
C MET A 196 9.64 -6.06 1.23
N LEU A 197 10.04 -5.50 0.10
CA LEU A 197 11.47 -5.34 -0.23
C LEU A 197 12.15 -4.28 0.63
N GLU A 198 11.42 -3.25 1.03
CA GLU A 198 11.89 -2.27 2.00
C GLU A 198 11.93 -2.88 3.41
N PHE A 199 10.93 -3.66 3.79
CA PHE A 199 10.88 -4.39 5.05
C PHE A 199 12.09 -5.30 5.20
N HIS A 200 12.40 -6.11 4.18
CA HIS A 200 13.62 -6.92 4.14
C HIS A 200 14.89 -6.08 4.37
N ARG A 201 14.99 -4.89 3.76
CA ARG A 201 16.17 -4.01 3.94
C ARG A 201 16.28 -3.50 5.37
N LEU A 202 15.17 -3.16 6.03
CA LEU A 202 15.16 -2.72 7.43
C LEU A 202 15.57 -3.87 8.36
N LEU A 203 14.99 -5.05 8.16
CA LEU A 203 15.29 -6.26 8.92
C LEU A 203 16.77 -6.65 8.81
N ARG A 204 17.33 -6.63 7.59
CA ARG A 204 18.75 -6.94 7.35
C ARG A 204 19.70 -5.96 8.04
N LYS A 205 19.30 -4.69 8.19
CA LYS A 205 20.12 -3.68 8.86
C LYS A 205 20.04 -3.77 10.39
N SER A 206 19.09 -4.51 10.93
CA SER A 206 18.97 -4.72 12.37
C SER A 206 20.05 -5.67 12.87
N GLU A 207 20.41 -5.53 14.14
CA GLU A 207 21.38 -6.40 14.82
C GLU A 207 20.73 -7.70 15.36
N LYS A 208 19.39 -7.76 15.36
CA LYS A 208 18.64 -8.91 15.90
C LYS A 208 18.67 -10.09 14.94
N LYS A 209 19.13 -11.24 15.43
CA LYS A 209 19.17 -12.51 14.70
C LYS A 209 17.79 -12.93 14.15
N ASP A 210 16.73 -12.73 14.92
CA ASP A 210 15.35 -13.05 14.51
C ASP A 210 14.89 -12.18 13.33
N HIS A 211 15.34 -10.92 13.26
CA HIS A 211 15.05 -10.08 12.10
C HIS A 211 15.73 -10.62 10.84
N HIS A 212 16.91 -11.24 10.95
CA HIS A 212 17.57 -11.83 9.79
C HIS A 212 16.84 -13.08 9.30
N LYS A 213 16.34 -13.91 10.22
CA LYS A 213 15.48 -15.05 9.89
C LYS A 213 14.21 -14.58 9.18
N LEU A 214 13.47 -13.63 9.78
CA LEU A 214 12.27 -13.03 9.19
C LEU A 214 12.57 -12.36 7.84
N GLY A 215 13.75 -11.75 7.68
CA GLY A 215 14.16 -11.15 6.42
C GLY A 215 14.29 -12.15 5.28
N LEU A 216 14.55 -13.43 5.58
CA LEU A 216 14.55 -14.51 4.60
C LEU A 216 13.11 -14.96 4.28
N GLU A 217 12.32 -15.18 5.31
CA GLU A 217 10.88 -15.51 5.23
C GLU A 217 10.13 -14.52 4.34
N VAL A 218 10.34 -13.21 4.54
CA VAL A 218 9.73 -12.14 3.73
C VAL A 218 10.06 -12.29 2.23
N LEU A 219 11.29 -12.64 1.87
CA LEU A 219 11.69 -12.78 0.46
C LEU A 219 11.06 -14.02 -0.19
N PHE A 220 10.97 -15.12 0.55
CA PHE A 220 10.21 -16.29 0.11
C PHE A 220 8.73 -15.93 -0.06
N GLY A 221 8.11 -15.33 0.96
CA GLY A 221 6.72 -14.92 0.97
C GLY A 221 6.34 -13.98 -0.17
N VAL A 222 7.19 -13.00 -0.51
CA VAL A 222 6.95 -12.13 -1.69
C VAL A 222 6.91 -12.96 -2.98
N LEU A 223 7.82 -13.91 -3.14
CA LEU A 223 7.96 -14.68 -4.37
C LEU A 223 6.91 -15.78 -4.53
N ASP A 224 6.20 -16.14 -3.46
CA ASP A 224 5.07 -17.07 -3.51
C ASP A 224 3.91 -16.56 -4.38
N PHE A 225 3.82 -15.25 -4.60
CA PHE A 225 2.72 -14.62 -5.35
C PHE A 225 3.03 -14.53 -6.84
N ALA A 226 2.06 -14.91 -7.68
CA ALA A 226 2.19 -14.93 -9.14
C ALA A 226 2.64 -13.59 -9.74
N GLY A 227 2.10 -12.48 -9.23
CA GLY A 227 2.47 -11.12 -9.66
C GLY A 227 3.92 -10.73 -9.37
N CYS A 228 4.61 -11.46 -8.48
CA CYS A 228 6.00 -11.18 -8.09
C CYS A 228 7.02 -12.15 -8.71
N THR A 229 6.57 -13.15 -9.46
CA THR A 229 7.42 -14.20 -10.06
C THR A 229 8.54 -13.67 -10.96
N LYS A 230 8.36 -12.50 -11.58
CA LYS A 230 9.35 -11.81 -12.42
C LYS A 230 10.03 -10.62 -11.73
N ASN A 231 9.81 -10.41 -10.43
CA ASN A 231 10.44 -9.31 -9.70
C ASN A 231 11.94 -9.57 -9.52
N ILE A 232 12.75 -9.01 -10.43
CA ILE A 232 14.21 -9.19 -10.43
C ILE A 232 14.86 -8.72 -9.12
N THR A 233 14.32 -7.69 -8.47
CA THR A 233 14.87 -7.18 -7.21
C THR A 233 14.67 -8.18 -6.08
N ALA A 234 13.48 -8.78 -5.99
CA ALA A 234 13.20 -9.84 -5.03
C ALA A 234 14.13 -11.05 -5.23
N TRP A 235 14.30 -11.52 -6.48
CA TRP A 235 15.21 -12.62 -6.79
C TRP A 235 16.68 -12.31 -6.50
N LYS A 236 17.16 -11.11 -6.84
CA LYS A 236 18.51 -10.65 -6.48
C LYS A 236 18.72 -10.66 -4.97
N TYR A 237 17.72 -10.21 -4.21
CA TYR A 237 17.78 -10.20 -2.75
C TYR A 237 17.79 -11.61 -2.20
N LEU A 238 16.89 -12.48 -2.65
CA LEU A 238 16.83 -13.87 -2.22
C LEU A 238 18.14 -14.61 -2.53
N ALA A 239 18.65 -14.49 -3.75
CA ALA A 239 19.89 -15.16 -4.16
C ALA A 239 21.10 -14.71 -3.33
N LYS A 240 21.23 -13.40 -3.08
CA LYS A 240 22.29 -12.86 -2.23
C LYS A 240 22.13 -13.32 -0.79
N TYR A 241 20.91 -13.22 -0.26
CA TYR A 241 20.62 -13.45 1.15
C TYR A 241 20.74 -14.92 1.51
N LEU A 242 20.18 -15.84 0.71
CA LEU A 242 20.38 -17.28 0.86
C LEU A 242 21.85 -17.66 0.95
N ARG A 243 22.69 -17.12 0.06
CA ARG A 243 24.14 -17.38 0.09
C ARG A 243 24.77 -16.90 1.38
N GLN A 244 24.41 -15.69 1.85
CA GLN A 244 24.95 -15.14 3.11
C GLN A 244 24.50 -15.97 4.32
N THR A 245 23.22 -16.34 4.39
CA THR A 245 22.65 -17.19 5.44
C THR A 245 23.36 -18.54 5.52
N LEU A 246 23.61 -19.19 4.38
CA LEU A 246 24.31 -20.48 4.33
C LEU A 246 25.80 -20.34 4.66
N MET A 247 26.46 -19.24 4.27
CA MET A 247 27.83 -18.94 4.71
C MET A 247 27.93 -18.71 6.22
N GLY A 248 26.87 -18.21 6.85
CA GLY A 248 26.75 -18.04 8.30
C GLY A 248 26.31 -19.30 9.04
N ASN A 249 26.30 -20.48 8.38
CA ASN A 249 25.88 -21.75 8.96
C ASN A 249 24.43 -21.77 9.48
N HIS A 250 23.54 -20.97 8.89
CA HIS A 250 22.12 -20.92 9.24
C HIS A 250 21.25 -21.78 8.30
N LEU A 251 21.68 -23.00 8.02
CA LEU A 251 20.94 -23.97 7.20
C LEU A 251 19.51 -24.23 7.71
N PRO A 252 19.24 -24.35 9.03
CA PRO A 252 17.88 -24.60 9.53
C PRO A 252 16.87 -23.54 9.08
N TRP A 253 17.27 -22.26 9.01
CA TRP A 253 16.39 -21.17 8.56
C TRP A 253 15.96 -21.34 7.11
N VAL A 254 16.89 -21.78 6.25
CA VAL A 254 16.59 -22.02 4.84
C VAL A 254 15.69 -23.24 4.70
N GLN A 255 15.92 -24.30 5.48
CA GLN A 255 15.10 -25.52 5.44
C GLN A 255 13.67 -25.27 5.91
N GLU A 256 13.49 -24.48 6.97
CA GLU A 256 12.16 -24.09 7.46
C GLU A 256 11.32 -23.43 6.37
N GLU A 257 11.87 -22.42 5.70
CA GLU A 257 11.19 -21.75 4.59
C GLU A 257 11.02 -22.64 3.35
N TRP A 258 12.01 -23.48 3.06
CA TRP A 258 11.99 -24.31 1.86
C TRP A 258 11.04 -25.50 1.99
N ASN A 259 10.87 -26.06 3.19
CA ASN A 259 10.11 -27.28 3.40
C ASN A 259 8.63 -27.17 3.01
N SER A 260 8.01 -26.01 3.23
CA SER A 260 6.63 -25.72 2.81
C SER A 260 6.48 -25.49 1.30
N ARG A 261 7.60 -25.26 0.60
CA ARG A 261 7.65 -24.83 -0.81
C ARG A 261 8.16 -25.91 -1.77
N LYS A 262 8.90 -26.90 -1.26
CA LYS A 262 9.59 -27.92 -2.06
C LYS A 262 8.67 -28.70 -3.02
N THR A 263 7.39 -28.84 -2.72
CA THR A 263 6.42 -29.59 -3.53
C THR A 263 5.87 -28.79 -4.72
N TRP A 264 5.89 -27.45 -4.67
CA TRP A 264 5.21 -26.61 -5.67
C TRP A 264 6.07 -25.49 -6.26
N TRP A 265 7.07 -24.95 -5.55
CA TRP A 265 8.04 -24.00 -6.13
C TRP A 265 8.73 -24.54 -7.40
N PRO A 266 9.09 -25.84 -7.50
CA PRO A 266 9.74 -26.35 -8.71
C PRO A 266 8.89 -26.21 -9.97
N SER A 267 7.59 -26.51 -9.91
CA SER A 267 6.67 -26.32 -11.03
C SER A 267 6.36 -24.84 -11.24
N PHE A 268 6.18 -24.09 -10.15
CA PHE A 268 5.77 -22.69 -10.18
C PHE A 268 6.85 -21.74 -10.70
N HIS A 269 8.12 -21.91 -10.31
CA HIS A 269 9.23 -21.02 -10.68
C HIS A 269 10.28 -21.66 -11.59
N PHE A 270 10.47 -22.98 -11.49
CA PHE A 270 11.67 -23.65 -12.03
C PHE A 270 11.36 -24.74 -13.06
N SER A 271 10.24 -24.61 -13.77
CA SER A 271 9.89 -25.52 -14.86
C SER A 271 10.81 -25.31 -16.07
N SER A 272 10.88 -26.31 -16.96
CA SER A 272 11.60 -26.18 -18.23
C SER A 272 11.02 -25.09 -19.14
N PHE A 273 9.72 -24.83 -19.03
CA PHE A 273 9.08 -23.71 -19.72
C PHE A 273 9.62 -22.38 -19.20
N TRP A 274 9.62 -22.18 -17.88
CA TRP A 274 10.13 -20.95 -17.26
C TRP A 274 11.61 -20.72 -17.55
N ALA A 275 12.43 -21.78 -17.56
CA ALA A 275 13.84 -21.65 -17.91
C ALA A 275 14.07 -21.07 -19.31
N LYS A 276 13.23 -21.45 -20.28
CA LYS A 276 13.29 -20.95 -21.66
C LYS A 276 12.75 -19.52 -21.76
N SER A 277 11.57 -19.26 -21.18
CA SER A 277 10.93 -17.92 -21.19
C SER A 277 11.78 -16.89 -20.46
N ASP A 278 12.20 -17.16 -19.23
CA ASP A 278 13.02 -16.22 -18.45
C ASP A 278 14.36 -15.95 -19.15
N TRP A 279 15.00 -16.95 -19.77
CA TRP A 279 16.25 -16.72 -20.52
C TRP A 279 16.06 -15.84 -21.75
N LYS A 280 14.92 -15.98 -22.44
CA LYS A 280 14.58 -15.18 -23.62
C LYS A 280 14.26 -13.74 -23.24
N GLU A 281 13.48 -13.54 -22.18
CA GLU A 281 12.94 -12.24 -21.78
C GLU A 281 13.90 -11.44 -20.90
N ASP A 282 14.49 -12.06 -19.88
CA ASP A 282 15.39 -11.41 -18.93
C ASP A 282 16.48 -12.38 -18.44
N LYS A 283 17.61 -12.36 -19.13
CA LYS A 283 18.79 -13.18 -18.80
C LYS A 283 19.32 -12.89 -17.38
N ALA A 284 19.14 -11.67 -16.87
CA ALA A 284 19.61 -11.31 -15.54
C ALA A 284 18.74 -11.97 -14.46
N LEU A 285 17.41 -11.88 -14.60
CA LEU A 285 16.44 -12.62 -13.78
C LEU A 285 16.72 -14.13 -13.85
N ALA A 286 16.89 -14.67 -15.06
CA ALA A 286 17.12 -16.09 -15.26
C ALA A 286 18.37 -16.59 -14.53
N CYS A 287 19.44 -15.79 -14.49
CA CYS A 287 20.65 -16.08 -13.72
C CYS A 287 20.41 -16.09 -12.20
N GLU A 288 19.64 -15.14 -11.66
CA GLU A 288 19.34 -15.12 -10.21
C GLU A 288 18.47 -16.31 -9.81
N LYS A 289 17.41 -16.60 -10.59
CA LYS A 289 16.58 -17.79 -10.40
C LYS A 289 17.41 -19.07 -10.50
N ALA A 290 18.36 -19.16 -11.44
CA ALA A 290 19.24 -20.31 -11.55
C ALA A 290 20.09 -20.50 -10.29
N LEU A 291 20.65 -19.43 -9.73
CA LEU A 291 21.40 -19.52 -8.47
C LEU A 291 20.51 -20.04 -7.33
N VAL A 292 19.30 -19.49 -7.17
CA VAL A 292 18.36 -19.95 -6.14
C VAL A 292 17.94 -21.41 -6.36
N ALA A 293 17.53 -21.76 -7.58
CA ALA A 293 17.16 -23.13 -7.94
C ALA A 293 18.30 -24.11 -7.68
N GLY A 294 19.54 -23.75 -8.04
CA GLY A 294 20.70 -24.60 -7.80
C GLY A 294 21.00 -24.78 -6.31
N ILE A 295 20.80 -23.74 -5.49
CA ILE A 295 20.96 -23.82 -4.02
C ILE A 295 19.88 -24.72 -3.41
N LEU A 296 18.61 -24.54 -3.77
CA LEU A 296 17.46 -25.18 -3.12
C LEU A 296 17.15 -26.60 -3.67
N LEU A 297 17.36 -26.82 -4.97
CA LEU A 297 17.03 -28.07 -5.69
C LEU A 297 18.28 -28.84 -6.16
N GLY A 298 19.47 -28.28 -5.94
CA GLY A 298 20.73 -28.89 -6.39
C GLY A 298 21.01 -28.73 -7.89
N LYS A 299 22.19 -29.22 -8.30
CA LYS A 299 22.71 -29.07 -9.67
C LYS A 299 21.93 -29.88 -10.72
N GLY A 300 21.20 -30.91 -10.29
CA GLY A 300 20.39 -31.75 -11.17
C GLY A 300 19.10 -31.07 -11.69
N CYS A 301 18.68 -29.98 -11.04
CA CYS A 301 17.47 -29.26 -11.41
C CYS A 301 17.48 -28.81 -12.88
N ARG A 302 16.36 -29.06 -13.59
CA ARG A 302 16.20 -28.77 -15.02
C ARG A 302 16.45 -27.30 -15.33
N TYR A 303 15.92 -26.40 -14.51
CA TYR A 303 16.11 -24.95 -14.66
C TYR A 303 17.59 -24.57 -14.57
N PHE A 304 18.27 -24.99 -13.50
CA PHE A 304 19.69 -24.72 -13.29
C PHE A 304 20.55 -25.24 -14.45
N ARG A 305 20.33 -26.49 -14.87
CA ARG A 305 21.06 -27.11 -15.98
C ARG A 305 20.85 -26.36 -17.29
N TYR A 306 19.62 -25.98 -17.60
CA TYR A 306 19.30 -25.24 -18.83
C TYR A 306 20.05 -23.92 -18.88
N ILE A 307 19.95 -23.09 -17.84
CA ILE A 307 20.62 -21.78 -17.78
C ILE A 307 22.14 -21.93 -17.80
N CYS A 308 22.68 -22.91 -17.08
CA CYS A 308 24.12 -23.15 -17.08
C CYS A 308 24.68 -23.60 -18.43
N LYS A 309 23.87 -24.26 -19.28
CA LYS A 309 24.30 -24.72 -20.61
C LYS A 309 24.28 -23.62 -21.67
N GLN A 310 23.62 -22.49 -21.39
CA GLN A 310 23.57 -21.39 -22.35
C GLN A 310 24.97 -20.80 -22.54
N ASP A 311 25.44 -20.77 -23.79
CA ASP A 311 26.66 -20.06 -24.12
C ASP A 311 26.34 -18.60 -24.38
N HIS A 312 26.87 -17.72 -23.53
CA HIS A 312 26.66 -16.28 -23.64
C HIS A 312 27.92 -15.58 -23.16
N GLN A 313 28.67 -14.99 -24.10
CA GLN A 313 30.00 -14.43 -23.85
C GLN A 313 30.02 -13.47 -22.64
N VAL A 314 29.05 -12.56 -22.56
CA VAL A 314 28.93 -11.57 -21.47
C VAL A 314 28.62 -12.20 -20.11
N LEU A 315 27.81 -13.27 -20.08
CA LEU A 315 27.32 -13.88 -18.83
C LEU A 315 28.15 -15.09 -18.40
N ARG A 316 29.12 -15.53 -19.22
CA ARG A 316 29.98 -16.69 -18.94
C ARG A 316 30.68 -16.60 -17.57
N LYS A 317 31.18 -15.41 -17.21
CA LYS A 317 31.78 -15.15 -15.88
C LYS A 317 30.75 -15.32 -14.76
N LYS A 318 29.52 -14.81 -14.95
CA LYS A 318 28.42 -14.93 -13.98
C LYS A 318 27.98 -16.38 -13.80
N ILE A 319 27.78 -17.12 -14.89
CA ILE A 319 27.40 -18.55 -14.87
C ILE A 319 28.48 -19.39 -14.15
N ARG A 320 29.77 -19.13 -14.39
CA ARG A 320 30.85 -19.79 -13.64
C ARG A 320 30.77 -19.53 -12.14
N ARG A 321 30.52 -18.27 -11.72
CA ARG A 321 30.33 -17.91 -10.30
C ARG A 321 29.11 -18.59 -9.69
N ILE A 322 28.01 -18.71 -10.44
CA ILE A 322 26.80 -19.42 -10.03
C ILE A 322 27.11 -20.90 -9.77
N ARG A 323 27.76 -21.59 -10.72
CA ARG A 323 28.16 -23.00 -10.56
C ARG A 323 29.05 -23.22 -9.33
N LYS A 324 30.03 -22.35 -9.11
CA LYS A 324 30.91 -22.40 -7.93
C LYS A 324 30.12 -22.21 -6.63
N SER A 325 29.21 -21.24 -6.61
CA SER A 325 28.38 -20.94 -5.43
C SER A 325 27.48 -22.11 -5.08
N VAL A 326 26.82 -22.71 -6.07
CA VAL A 326 25.95 -23.89 -5.88
C VAL A 326 26.76 -25.11 -5.45
N LYS A 327 27.98 -25.32 -5.96
CA LYS A 327 28.83 -26.41 -5.48
C LYS A 327 29.15 -26.30 -3.99
N LYS A 328 29.27 -25.07 -3.46
CA LYS A 328 29.67 -24.82 -2.07
C LYS A 328 28.49 -24.72 -1.10
N HIS A 329 27.35 -24.20 -1.54
CA HIS A 329 26.24 -23.84 -0.64
C HIS A 329 24.90 -24.48 -1.06
N SER A 330 24.91 -25.61 -1.78
CA SER A 330 23.66 -26.35 -2.05
C SER A 330 23.14 -26.96 -0.75
N ILE A 331 21.83 -26.85 -0.48
CA ILE A 331 21.20 -27.53 0.66
C ILE A 331 20.88 -28.99 0.33
N VAL A 332 20.93 -29.36 -0.94
CA VAL A 332 20.80 -30.74 -1.42
C VAL A 332 22.19 -31.35 -1.49
N ASN A 333 22.41 -32.43 -0.74
CA ASN A 333 23.66 -33.18 -0.77
C ASN A 333 23.90 -33.76 -2.17
N PRO A 334 25.10 -33.65 -2.74
CA PRO A 334 25.42 -34.23 -4.05
C PRO A 334 25.61 -35.76 -4.03
N GLY A 335 25.22 -36.45 -2.94
CA GLY A 335 25.53 -37.86 -2.68
C GLY A 335 24.32 -38.76 -2.42
N LEU A 336 23.13 -38.38 -2.89
CA LEU A 336 21.96 -39.26 -2.99
C LEU A 336 21.50 -39.33 -4.44
#